data_AF-A0A1H3YBL8-F1
#
_entry.id   AF-A0A1H3YBL8-F1
#
_cell.length_a   1.000
_cell.length_b   1.000
_cell.length_c   1.000
_cell.angle_alpha   90.00
_cell.angle_beta   90.00
_cell.angle_gamma   90.00
#
_symmetry.space_group_name_H-M   'P 1'
#
loop_
_entity.id
_entity.type
_entity.pdbx_description
1 polymer ?
#
loop_
_entity_poly.entity_id
_entity_poly.type
_entity_poly.pdbx_seq_one_letter_code
_entity_poly.pdbx_strand_id
1 'polypeptide(L)'
;MDKSVQMDAVNALKDWSRWLIGLNTVLGGGCLAILQTGNMAGMSRMFMVLAIVAFLGSVLCAILLGRALASLVEHIPTVNSIYEFTNGMGLSVKRLAQLQLLIFLLACLCMGIWLVLKIN
;
A
#
# COMPACT_ATOMS: atom_id res chain seq x y z
N MET A 1 -13.91 -17.68 18.14
CA MET A 1 -13.80 -17.33 16.71
C MET A 1 -13.17 -18.52 16.00
N ASP A 2 -13.66 -18.93 14.83
CA ASP A 2 -13.09 -20.10 14.14
C ASP A 2 -11.68 -19.79 13.61
N LYS A 3 -10.72 -20.68 13.87
CA LYS A 3 -9.33 -20.57 13.40
C LYS A 3 -9.26 -20.57 11.87
N SER A 4 -10.15 -21.30 11.21
CA SER A 4 -10.24 -21.35 9.75
C SER A 4 -10.52 -19.96 9.17
N VAL A 5 -11.53 -19.27 9.69
CA VAL A 5 -11.94 -17.92 9.27
C VAL A 5 -10.84 -16.89 9.50
N GLN A 6 -10.08 -17.00 10.59
CA GLN A 6 -8.94 -16.12 10.83
C GLN A 6 -7.78 -16.36 9.85
N MET A 7 -7.50 -17.62 9.54
CA MET A 7 -6.46 -17.98 8.57
C MET A 7 -6.84 -17.49 7.16
N ASP A 8 -8.10 -17.64 6.76
CA ASP A 8 -8.60 -17.13 5.49
C ASP A 8 -8.45 -15.61 5.40
N ALA A 9 -8.74 -14.89 6.47
CA ALA A 9 -8.53 -13.44 6.53
C ALA A 9 -7.04 -13.06 6.40
N VAL A 10 -6.13 -13.79 7.05
CA VAL A 10 -4.68 -13.58 6.90
C VAL A 10 -4.23 -13.82 5.45
N ASN A 11 -4.69 -14.90 4.83
CA ASN A 11 -4.36 -15.22 3.44
C ASN A 11 -4.89 -14.16 2.47
N ALA A 12 -6.14 -13.73 2.64
CA ALA A 12 -6.74 -12.66 1.84
C ALA A 12 -5.95 -11.34 1.97
N LEU A 13 -5.57 -10.95 3.19
CA LEU A 13 -4.74 -9.75 3.43
C LEU A 13 -3.35 -9.86 2.79
N LYS A 14 -2.74 -11.04 2.83
CA LYS A 14 -1.44 -11.31 2.21
C LYS A 14 -1.51 -11.21 0.68
N ASP A 15 -2.53 -11.80 0.09
CA ASP A 15 -2.72 -11.78 -1.36
C ASP A 15 -3.09 -10.37 -1.85
N TRP A 16 -3.95 -9.67 -1.12
CA TRP A 16 -4.23 -8.25 -1.37
C TRP A 16 -2.96 -7.38 -1.33
N SER A 17 -2.13 -7.58 -0.30
CA SER A 17 -0.88 -6.82 -0.15
C SER A 17 0.10 -7.10 -1.29
N ARG A 18 0.23 -8.36 -1.73
CA ARG A 18 1.06 -8.75 -2.87
C ARG A 18 0.58 -8.12 -4.16
N TRP A 19 -0.74 -8.15 -4.39
CA TRP A 19 -1.33 -7.55 -5.57
C TRP A 19 -1.09 -6.03 -5.60
N LEU A 20 -1.27 -5.35 -4.46
CA LEU A 20 -0.97 -3.92 -4.34
C LEU A 20 0.51 -3.59 -4.56
N ILE A 21 1.45 -4.43 -4.08
CA ILE A 21 2.89 -4.21 -4.37
C ILE A 21 3.14 -4.24 -5.88
N GLY A 22 2.59 -5.23 -6.59
CA GLY A 22 2.70 -5.32 -8.04
C GLY A 22 2.13 -4.08 -8.74
N LEU A 23 0.91 -3.68 -8.37
CA LEU A 23 0.26 -2.52 -8.96
C LEU A 23 1.02 -1.21 -8.68
N ASN A 24 1.45 -0.99 -7.44
CA ASN A 24 2.26 0.17 -7.06
C ASN A 24 3.58 0.23 -7.83
N THR A 25 4.21 -0.93 -8.05
CA THR A 25 5.49 -0.99 -8.78
C THR A 25 5.29 -0.66 -10.26
N VAL A 26 4.22 -1.17 -10.89
CA VAL A 26 3.90 -0.88 -12.29
C VAL A 26 3.53 0.59 -12.46
N LEU A 27 2.62 1.13 -11.64
CA LEU A 27 2.17 2.52 -11.74
C LEU A 27 3.28 3.50 -11.35
N GLY A 28 3.97 3.25 -10.24
CA GLY A 28 5.09 4.07 -9.78
C GLY A 28 6.27 4.04 -10.74
N GLY A 29 6.61 2.87 -11.29
CA GLY A 29 7.63 2.72 -12.32
C GLY A 29 7.28 3.45 -13.61
N GLY A 30 6.02 3.35 -14.06
CA GLY A 30 5.51 4.12 -15.19
C GLY A 30 5.60 5.63 -14.94
N CYS A 31 5.24 6.10 -13.74
CA CYS A 31 5.40 7.51 -13.37
C CYS A 31 6.88 7.92 -13.38
N LEU A 32 7.79 7.10 -12.87
CA LEU A 32 9.22 7.41 -12.87
C LEU A 32 9.79 7.49 -14.31
N ALA A 33 9.42 6.56 -15.17
CA ALA A 33 9.87 6.54 -16.57
C ALA A 33 9.41 7.80 -17.33
N ILE A 34 8.16 8.22 -17.15
CA ILE A 34 7.65 9.42 -17.80
C ILE A 34 8.30 10.69 -17.19
N LEU A 35 8.61 10.70 -15.88
CA LEU A 35 9.31 11.81 -15.23
C LEU A 35 10.74 11.99 -15.78
N GLN A 36 11.42 10.89 -16.12
CA GLN A 36 12.77 10.91 -16.69
C GLN A 36 12.80 11.30 -18.16
N THR A 37 11.77 10.95 -18.92
CA THR A 37 11.71 11.14 -20.38
C THR A 37 10.98 12.42 -20.80
N GLY A 38 10.12 12.96 -19.94
CA GLY A 38 9.30 14.12 -20.23
C GLY A 38 9.90 15.44 -19.75
N ASN A 39 9.76 16.50 -20.55
CA ASN A 39 10.03 17.86 -20.10
C ASN A 39 8.85 18.39 -19.26
N MET A 40 8.79 18.00 -17.99
CA MET A 40 7.74 18.42 -17.06
C MET A 40 8.18 19.57 -16.18
N ALA A 41 7.40 20.65 -16.18
CA ALA A 41 7.62 21.82 -15.34
C ALA A 41 6.39 22.11 -14.46
N GLY A 42 6.60 22.90 -13.41
CA GLY A 42 5.54 23.41 -12.55
C GLY A 42 4.76 22.33 -11.79
N MET A 43 3.44 22.54 -11.67
CA MET A 43 2.55 21.70 -10.85
C MET A 43 2.49 20.24 -11.31
N SER A 44 2.58 19.97 -12.62
CA SER A 44 2.55 18.61 -13.15
C SER A 44 3.70 17.76 -12.62
N ARG A 45 4.92 18.33 -12.52
CA ARG A 45 6.07 17.63 -11.94
C ARG A 45 5.87 17.35 -10.46
N MET A 46 5.29 18.29 -9.71
CA MET A 46 5.05 18.14 -8.27
C MET A 46 4.08 16.99 -7.99
N PHE A 47 2.92 16.95 -8.67
CA PHE A 47 1.94 15.88 -8.48
C PHE A 47 2.49 14.51 -8.86
N MET A 48 3.35 14.44 -9.88
CA MET A 48 3.98 13.20 -10.29
C MET A 48 4.99 12.68 -9.28
N VAL A 49 5.84 13.56 -8.73
CA VAL A 49 6.78 13.21 -7.66
C VAL A 49 6.00 12.75 -6.41
N LEU A 50 4.94 13.46 -6.03
CA LEU A 50 4.07 13.06 -4.92
C LEU A 50 3.43 11.69 -5.14
N ALA A 51 2.95 11.42 -6.36
CA ALA A 51 2.40 10.11 -6.71
C ALA A 51 3.44 8.99 -6.55
N ILE A 52 4.67 9.20 -7.04
CA ILE A 52 5.77 8.22 -6.92
C ILE A 52 6.10 7.96 -5.44
N VAL A 53 6.26 9.02 -4.64
CA VAL A 53 6.56 8.90 -3.20
C VAL A 53 5.43 8.19 -2.47
N ALA A 54 4.17 8.48 -2.81
CA ALA A 54 3.02 7.79 -2.24
C ALA A 54 2.97 6.31 -2.65
N PHE A 55 3.20 5.95 -3.92
CA PHE A 55 3.30 4.56 -4.35
C PHE A 55 4.39 3.80 -3.59
N LEU A 56 5.58 4.40 -3.40
CA LEU A 56 6.65 3.83 -2.60
C LEU A 56 6.23 3.66 -1.13
N GLY A 57 5.57 4.66 -0.54
CA GLY A 57 5.04 4.60 0.82
C GLY A 57 4.01 3.47 1.00
N SER A 58 3.16 3.24 0.00
CA SER A 58 2.19 2.13 0.00
C SER A 58 2.89 0.77 -0.06
N VAL A 59 3.96 0.62 -0.86
CA VAL A 59 4.79 -0.59 -0.89
C VAL A 59 5.46 -0.84 0.47
N LEU A 60 6.01 0.18 1.11
CA LEU A 60 6.61 0.05 2.44
C LEU A 60 5.57 -0.42 3.48
N CYS A 61 4.36 0.14 3.44
CA CYS A 61 3.26 -0.32 4.30
C CYS A 61 2.91 -1.79 4.04
N ALA A 62 2.86 -2.21 2.77
CA ALA A 62 2.61 -3.59 2.39
C ALA A 62 3.68 -4.56 2.94
N ILE A 63 4.95 -4.16 2.92
CA ILE A 63 6.06 -4.95 3.48
C ILE A 63 5.91 -5.07 5.00
N LEU A 64 5.62 -3.97 5.70
CA LEU A 64 5.40 -3.97 7.14
C LEU A 64 4.20 -4.83 7.54
N LEU A 65 3.11 -4.76 6.76
CA LEU A 65 1.93 -5.59 6.93
C LEU A 65 2.27 -7.07 6.69
N GLY A 66 3.03 -7.40 5.65
CA GLY A 66 3.51 -8.75 5.39
C GLY A 66 4.34 -9.34 6.54
N ARG A 67 5.21 -8.53 7.16
CA ARG A 67 5.96 -8.94 8.36
C ARG A 67 5.06 -9.18 9.56
N ALA A 68 4.09 -8.29 9.79
CA ALA A 68 3.11 -8.46 10.87
C ALA A 68 2.26 -9.72 10.68
N LEU A 69 1.80 -9.99 9.45
CA LEU A 69 1.05 -11.20 9.13
C LEU A 69 1.90 -12.47 9.28
N ALA A 70 3.18 -12.44 8.91
CA ALA A 70 4.08 -13.58 9.11
C ALA A 70 4.20 -13.94 10.61
N SER A 71 4.38 -12.94 11.49
CA SER A 71 4.40 -13.18 12.94
C SER A 71 3.06 -13.70 13.47
N LEU A 72 1.95 -13.33 12.82
CA LEU A 72 0.60 -13.73 13.20
C LEU A 72 0.30 -15.19 12.82
N VAL A 73 0.87 -15.68 11.72
CA VAL A 73 0.78 -17.11 11.32
C VAL A 73 1.48 -18.01 12.33
N GLU A 74 2.59 -17.56 12.91
CA GLU A 74 3.30 -18.29 13.96
C GLU A 74 2.50 -18.36 15.27
N HIS A 75 1.66 -17.36 15.54
CA HIS A 75 0.87 -17.24 16.77
C HIS A 75 -0.56 -16.76 16.50
N ILE A 76 -1.40 -17.62 15.91
CA ILE A 76 -2.78 -17.28 15.57
C ILE A 76 -3.61 -17.10 16.86
N PRO A 77 -4.16 -15.91 17.12
CA PRO A 77 -4.91 -15.64 18.34
C PRO A 77 -6.26 -16.36 18.35
N THR A 78 -6.48 -17.25 19.31
CA THR A 78 -7.74 -18.02 19.41
C THR A 78 -8.92 -17.21 19.96
N VAL A 79 -8.64 -16.08 20.62
CA VAL A 79 -9.63 -15.30 21.38
C VAL A 79 -9.94 -13.95 20.73
N ASN A 80 -8.92 -13.26 20.20
CA ASN A 80 -9.05 -11.92 19.63
C ASN A 80 -8.97 -11.92 18.11
N SER A 81 -9.49 -10.87 17.48
CA SER A 81 -9.45 -10.71 16.03
C SER A 81 -8.03 -10.40 15.55
N ILE A 82 -7.63 -10.95 14.39
CA ILE A 82 -6.31 -10.68 13.77
C ILE A 82 -6.07 -9.18 13.52
N TYR A 83 -7.13 -8.39 13.40
CA TYR A 83 -7.09 -6.95 13.19
C TYR A 83 -6.63 -6.16 14.42
N GLU A 84 -6.76 -6.74 15.61
CA GLU A 84 -6.31 -6.17 16.89
C GLU A 84 -4.87 -6.56 17.20
N PHE A 85 -4.30 -7.52 16.46
CA PHE A 85 -2.91 -7.88 16.61
C PHE A 85 -2.04 -6.67 16.30
N THR A 86 -1.11 -6.44 17.21
CA THR A 86 -0.17 -5.32 17.17
C THR A 86 1.22 -5.91 17.02
N ASN A 87 1.98 -5.46 16.03
CA ASN A 87 3.35 -5.93 15.86
C ASN A 87 4.25 -5.40 17.00
N GLY A 88 5.49 -5.87 17.08
CA GLY A 88 6.48 -5.40 18.08
C GLY A 88 6.82 -3.90 18.02
N MET A 89 6.31 -3.15 17.03
CA MET A 89 6.42 -1.70 16.94
C MET A 89 5.16 -0.96 17.40
N GLY A 90 4.15 -1.65 17.95
CA GLY A 90 2.91 -1.01 18.39
C GLY A 90 1.93 -0.68 17.25
N LEU A 91 2.17 -1.16 16.03
CA LEU A 91 1.30 -0.94 14.88
C LEU A 91 0.33 -2.09 14.70
N SER A 92 -0.97 -1.79 14.72
CA SER A 92 -2.00 -2.81 14.49
C SER A 92 -2.13 -3.15 13.00
N VAL A 93 -2.42 -4.42 12.72
CA VAL A 93 -2.66 -4.94 11.36
C VAL A 93 -3.74 -4.11 10.66
N LYS A 94 -4.80 -3.76 11.38
CA LYS A 94 -5.88 -2.89 10.88
C LYS A 94 -5.36 -1.53 10.42
N ARG A 95 -4.56 -0.85 11.25
CA ARG A 95 -4.03 0.49 10.92
C ARG A 95 -3.08 0.42 9.73
N LEU A 96 -2.23 -0.61 9.64
CA LEU A 96 -1.33 -0.81 8.51
C LEU A 96 -2.10 -1.03 7.20
N ALA A 97 -3.12 -1.89 7.21
CA ALA A 97 -3.96 -2.12 6.03
C ALA A 97 -4.73 -0.86 5.60
N GLN A 98 -5.28 -0.11 6.56
CA GLN A 98 -5.95 1.17 6.30
C GLN A 98 -4.98 2.21 5.73
N LEU A 99 -3.78 2.34 6.32
CA LEU A 99 -2.77 3.29 5.88
C LEU A 99 -2.27 2.95 4.47
N GLN A 100 -2.03 1.67 4.18
CA GLN A 100 -1.65 1.20 2.85
C GLN A 100 -2.68 1.61 1.79
N LEU A 101 -3.97 1.41 2.08
CA LEU A 101 -5.06 1.78 1.18
C LEU A 101 -5.17 3.30 1.01
N LEU A 102 -5.11 4.06 2.11
CA LEU A 102 -5.18 5.52 2.05
C LEU A 102 -4.03 6.12 1.25
N ILE A 103 -2.80 5.64 1.46
CA ILE A 103 -1.63 6.09 0.71
C ILE A 103 -1.75 5.69 -0.77
N PHE A 104 -2.25 4.48 -1.05
CA PHE A 104 -2.51 4.05 -2.43
C PHE A 104 -3.52 4.96 -3.13
N LEU A 105 -4.65 5.26 -2.48
CA LEU A 105 -5.67 6.17 -3.02
C LEU A 105 -5.13 7.58 -3.23
N LEU A 106 -4.29 8.07 -2.32
CA LEU A 106 -3.60 9.36 -2.48
C LEU A 106 -2.66 9.34 -3.69
N ALA A 107 -1.92 8.25 -3.91
CA ALA A 107 -1.07 8.09 -5.09
C ALA A 107 -1.89 8.12 -6.39
N CYS A 108 -3.01 7.40 -6.44
CA CYS A 108 -3.94 7.42 -7.56
C CYS A 108 -4.55 8.80 -7.80
N LEU A 109 -4.90 9.54 -6.73
CA LEU A 109 -5.43 10.89 -6.83
C LEU A 109 -4.38 11.85 -7.41
N CYS A 110 -3.14 11.81 -6.91
CA CYS A 110 -2.05 12.63 -7.44
C CYS A 110 -1.75 12.31 -8.91
N MET A 111 -1.74 11.02 -9.27
CA MET A 111 -1.61 10.57 -10.66
C MET A 111 -2.77 11.07 -11.53
N GLY A 112 -4.01 11.02 -11.03
CA GLY A 112 -5.19 11.53 -11.72
C GLY A 112 -5.15 13.04 -11.94
N ILE A 113 -4.76 13.82 -10.92
CA ILE A 113 -4.57 15.26 -11.05
C ILE A 113 -3.50 15.58 -12.10
N TRP A 114 -2.38 14.85 -12.09
CA TRP A 114 -1.35 14.98 -13.10
C TRP A 114 -1.88 14.69 -14.52
N LEU A 115 -2.67 13.63 -14.71
CA LEU A 115 -3.29 13.31 -16.01
C LEU A 115 -4.18 14.45 -16.50
N VAL A 116 -4.99 15.04 -15.62
CA VAL A 116 -5.86 16.19 -15.97
C VAL A 116 -5.01 17.41 -16.35
N LEU A 117 -3.96 17.72 -15.57
CA LEU A 117 -3.06 18.83 -15.86
C LEU A 117 -2.20 18.63 -17.12
N LYS A 118 -2.06 17.40 -17.61
CA LYS A 118 -1.35 17.10 -18.85
C LYS A 118 -2.23 17.24 -20.09
N ILE A 119 -3.54 17.02 -19.95
CA ILE A 119 -4.50 17.08 -21.06
C ILE A 119 -4.95 18.52 -21.35
N ASN A 120 -5.03 19.36 -20.31
CA ASN A 120 -5.31 20.79 -20.42
C ASN A 120 -4.06 21.60 -20.78
#